data_AF-A0A9P6XMB0-F1
#
_entry.id   AF-A0A9P6XMB0-F1
#
_cell.length_a   1.000
_cell.length_b   1.000
_cell.length_c   1.000
_cell.angle_alpha   90.00
_cell.angle_beta   90.00
_cell.angle_gamma   90.00
#
_symmetry.space_group_name_H-M   'P 1'
#
loop_
_entity.id
_entity.type
_entity.pdbx_description
1 polymer ?
#
loop_
_entity_poly.entity_id
_entity_poly.type
_entity_poly.pdbx_seq_one_letter_code
_entity_poly.pdbx_strand_id
1 'polypeptide(L)' 'MPVRQVAAAVTVVADDAMHADAWATALTVLGREHGMALAEREGLAARYLQRTAEGPREFLSSAFQRLLDEQDA' A
#
# COMPACT_ATOMS: atom_id res chain seq x y z
N MET A 1 -1.00 17.46 -14.23
CA MET A 1 -2.28 16.73 -14.42
C MET A 1 -2.43 15.74 -13.28
N PRO A 2 -3.65 15.45 -12.81
CA PRO A 2 -3.87 14.44 -11.77
C PRO A 2 -3.40 13.05 -12.18
N VAL A 3 -3.02 12.23 -11.20
CA VAL A 3 -2.67 10.82 -11.40
C VAL A 3 -3.94 10.08 -11.88
N ARG A 4 -3.84 9.31 -12.96
CA ARG A 4 -5.02 8.70 -13.63
C ARG A 4 -5.34 7.29 -13.17
N GLN A 5 -4.34 6.55 -12.71
CA GLN A 5 -4.45 5.14 -12.31
C GLN A 5 -4.29 5.02 -10.78
N VAL A 6 -5.10 5.77 -10.05
CA VAL A 6 -5.04 5.84 -8.59
C VAL A 6 -5.75 4.64 -7.99
N ALA A 7 -5.13 4.01 -7.00
CA ALA A 7 -5.79 3.02 -6.16
C ALA A 7 -7.01 3.65 -5.47
N ALA A 8 -8.03 2.86 -5.16
CA ALA A 8 -9.14 3.32 -4.33
C ALA A 8 -8.66 3.83 -2.96
N ALA A 9 -7.65 3.15 -2.40
CA ALA A 9 -6.96 3.55 -1.19
C ALA A 9 -5.56 2.93 -1.15
N VAL A 10 -4.66 3.62 -0.44
CA VAL A 10 -3.35 3.08 -0.02
C VAL A 10 -3.28 3.23 1.50
N THR A 11 -2.90 2.15 2.20
CA THR A 11 -2.65 2.14 3.64
C THR A 11 -1.21 1.78 3.88
N VAL A 12 -0.53 2.51 4.77
CA VAL A 12 0.83 2.22 5.20
C VAL A 12 0.88 2.17 6.71
N VAL A 13 1.58 1.17 7.25
CA VAL A 13 1.94 1.10 8.68
C VAL A 13 3.43 1.36 8.80
N ALA A 14 3.80 2.23 9.73
CA ALA A 14 5.18 2.59 10.05
C ALA A 14 5.28 2.95 11.54
N ASP A 15 6.51 3.07 12.04
CA ASP A 15 6.79 3.37 13.46
C ASP A 15 6.29 4.75 13.89
N ASP A 16 6.16 5.69 12.94
CA ASP A 16 5.57 7.00 13.17
C ASP A 16 4.64 7.43 12.04
N ALA A 17 3.71 8.32 12.40
CA ALA A 17 2.68 8.79 11.49
C ALA A 17 3.24 9.65 10.34
N MET A 18 4.38 10.32 10.54
CA MET A 18 4.98 11.16 9.50
C MET A 18 5.47 10.29 8.34
N HIS A 19 6.16 9.19 8.63
CA HIS A 19 6.59 8.24 7.62
C HIS A 19 5.41 7.50 6.97
N ALA A 20 4.41 7.11 7.75
CA ALA A 20 3.21 6.46 7.20
C ALA A 20 2.49 7.36 6.17
N ASP A 21 2.28 8.63 6.49
CA ASP A 21 1.60 9.59 5.61
C ASP A 21 2.43 9.92 4.35
N ALA A 22 3.74 10.13 4.52
CA ALA A 22 4.65 10.39 3.41
C ALA A 22 4.68 9.21 2.43
N TRP A 23 4.81 7.98 2.94
CA TRP A 23 4.81 6.79 2.09
C TRP A 23 3.46 6.54 1.44
N ALA A 24 2.34 6.71 2.16
CA ALA A 24 1.01 6.56 1.56
C ALA A 24 0.81 7.51 0.37
N THR A 25 1.28 8.76 0.49
CA THR A 25 1.27 9.74 -0.60
C THR A 25 2.17 9.32 -1.76
N ALA A 26 3.42 8.97 -1.50
CA ALA A 26 4.37 8.56 -2.54
C ALA A 26 3.87 7.32 -3.31
N LEU A 27 3.38 6.32 -2.59
CA LEU A 27 2.83 5.09 -3.12
C LEU A 27 1.53 5.31 -3.91
N THR A 28 0.72 6.29 -3.53
CA THR A 28 -0.44 6.73 -4.32
C THR A 28 -0.02 7.30 -5.67
N VAL A 29 1.05 8.09 -5.71
CA VAL A 29 1.58 8.69 -6.95
C VAL A 29 2.19 7.64 -7.88
N LEU A 30 2.95 6.69 -7.32
CA LEU A 30 3.60 5.61 -8.10
C LEU A 30 2.61 4.59 -8.68
N GLY A 31 1.44 4.44 -8.04
CA GLY A 31 0.46 3.43 -8.40
C GLY A 31 0.85 2.02 -7.94
N ARG A 32 -0.07 1.07 -8.07
CA ARG A 32 0.05 -0.27 -7.48
C ARG A 32 1.30 -1.03 -7.91
N GLU A 33 1.60 -1.06 -9.21
CA GLU A 33 2.68 -1.92 -9.72
C GLU A 33 4.06 -1.45 -9.26
N HIS A 34 4.43 -0.21 -9.60
CA HIS A 34 5.71 0.36 -9.18
C HIS A 34 5.79 0.57 -7.67
N GLY A 35 4.69 0.98 -7.04
CA GLY A 35 4.64 1.19 -5.61
C GLY A 35 4.74 -0.11 -4.80
N MET A 36 4.13 -1.21 -5.25
CA MET A 36 4.32 -2.51 -4.58
C MET A 36 5.75 -3.02 -4.74
N ALA A 37 6.36 -2.88 -5.92
CA ALA A 37 7.76 -3.25 -6.12
C ALA A 37 8.71 -2.42 -5.24
N LEU A 38 8.41 -1.13 -5.03
CA LEU A 38 9.11 -0.28 -4.07
C LEU A 38 8.90 -0.76 -2.63
N ALA A 39 7.65 -1.02 -2.24
CA ALA A 39 7.32 -1.47 -0.89
C ALA A 39 8.03 -2.77 -0.51
N GLU A 40 8.08 -3.74 -1.43
CA GLU A 40 8.84 -4.99 -1.21
C GLU A 40 10.33 -4.74 -1.04
N ARG A 41 10.91 -3.88 -1.89
CA ARG A 41 12.35 -3.58 -1.82
C ARG A 41 12.75 -2.88 -0.53
N GLU A 42 11.95 -1.91 -0.09
CA GLU A 42 12.23 -1.10 1.10
C GLU A 42 11.64 -1.70 2.39
N GLY A 43 10.96 -2.84 2.31
CA GLY A 43 10.35 -3.52 3.46
C GLY A 43 9.15 -2.77 4.07
N LEU A 44 8.46 -1.94 3.30
CA LEU A 44 7.34 -1.13 3.77
C LEU A 44 6.08 -1.99 3.93
N ALA A 45 5.43 -1.89 5.09
CA ALA A 45 4.10 -2.45 5.29
C ALA A 45 3.06 -1.60 4.57
N ALA A 46 2.83 -1.91 3.29
CA ALA A 46 1.86 -1.25 2.43
C ALA A 46 0.73 -2.18 1.99
N ARG A 47 -0.47 -1.59 1.83
CA ARG A 47 -1.67 -2.22 1.30
C ARG A 47 -2.34 -1.33 0.27
N TYR A 48 -2.71 -1.92 -0.86
CA TYR A 48 -3.46 -1.26 -1.93
C TYR A 48 -4.86 -1.86 -2.06
N LEU A 49 -5.86 -0.99 -2.21
CA LEU A 49 -7.19 -1.37 -2.67
C LEU A 49 -7.41 -0.79 -4.07
N GLN A 50 -7.65 -1.64 -5.07
CA GLN A 50 -7.92 -1.22 -6.45
C GLN A 50 -9.38 -1.45 -6.83
N ARG A 51 -10.01 -0.50 -7.52
CA ARG A 51 -11.37 -0.67 -8.04
C ARG A 51 -11.34 -1.64 -9.24
N THR A 52 -12.13 -2.71 -9.19
CA THR A 52 -12.43 -3.57 -10.35
C THR A 52 -13.95 -3.65 -10.57
N ALA A 53 -14.38 -4.27 -11.66
CA ALA A 53 -15.81 -4.40 -11.97
C ALA A 53 -16.55 -5.34 -10.99
N GLU A 54 -15.80 -6.26 -10.37
CA GLU A 54 -16.29 -7.29 -9.46
C GLU A 54 -16.23 -6.85 -7.98
N GLY A 55 -15.61 -5.70 -7.70
CA GLY A 55 -15.43 -5.17 -6.35
C GLY A 55 -14.03 -4.60 -6.12
N PRO A 56 -13.70 -4.17 -4.89
CA PRO A 56 -12.33 -3.79 -4.56
C PRO A 56 -11.44 -5.03 -4.51
N ARG A 57 -10.29 -4.98 -5.18
CA ARG A 57 -9.24 -5.99 -5.09
C ARG A 57 -8.10 -5.50 -4.21
N GLU A 58 -7.71 -6.34 -3.26
CA GLU A 58 -6.64 -6.04 -2.30
C GLU A 58 -5.30 -6.61 -2.75
N PHE A 59 -4.24 -5.87 -2.44
CA PHE A 59 -2.86 -6.29 -2.65
C PHE A 59 -2.03 -5.86 -1.43
N LEU A 60 -1.29 -6.80 -0.87
CA LEU A 60 -0.50 -6.61 0.34
C LEU A 60 0.97 -6.79 0.00
N SER A 61 1.79 -5.97 0.62
CA SER A 61 3.23 -6.24 0.71
C SER A 61 3.49 -7.39 1.69
N SER A 62 4.62 -8.08 1.54
CA SER A 62 5.07 -9.11 2.46
C SER A 62 5.18 -8.60 3.90
N ALA A 63 5.58 -7.33 4.08
CA ALA A 63 5.65 -6.70 5.40
C ALA A 63 4.27 -6.46 6.02
N PHE A 64 3.29 -6.04 5.22
CA PHE A 64 1.92 -5.86 5.71
C PHE A 64 1.27 -7.20 6.06
N GLN A 65 1.51 -8.25 5.26
CA GLN A 65 0.98 -9.60 5.55
C GLN A 65 1.48 -10.10 6.91
N ARG A 66 2.77 -9.95 7.21
CA ARG A 66 3.33 -10.35 8.52
C ARG A 66 2.65 -9.66 9.69
N LEU A 67 2.33 -8.36 9.57
CA LEU A 67 1.61 -7.63 10.62
C LEU A 67 0.22 -8.22 10.87
N LEU A 68 -0.49 -8.65 9.82
CA LEU A 68 -1.80 -9.29 9.98
C LEU A 68 -1.66 -10.66 10.65
N ASP A 69 -0.71 -11.47 10.19
CA ASP A 69 -0.44 -12.79 10.76
C ASP A 69 -0.06 -12.71 12.25
N GLU A 70 0.67 -11.67 12.65
CA GLU A 70 1.03 -11.39 14.05
C GLU A 70 -0.16 -10.90 14.91
N GLN A 71 -1.15 -10.22 14.32
CA GLN A 71 -2.35 -9.79 15.04
C GLN A 71 -3.35 -10.92 15.27
N ASP A 72 -3.37 -11.90 14.38
CA ASP A 72 -4.26 -13.07 14.45
C ASP A 72 -3.70 -14.20 15.34
N ALA A 73 -2.46 -14.06 15.82
CA ALA A 73 -1.77 -15.00 16.70
C ALA A 73 -2.02 -14.74 18.20
#